data_AF-L9V968-F1
#
_entry.id   AF-L9V968-F1
#
_cell.length_a   1.000
_cell.length_b   1.000
_cell.length_c   1.000
_cell.angle_alpha   90.00
_cell.angle_beta   90.00
_cell.angle_gamma   90.00
#
_symmetry.space_group_name_H-M   'P 1'
#
loop_
_entity.id
_entity.type
_entity.pdbx_description
1 polymer ?
#
loop_
_entity_poly.entity_id
_entity_poly.type
_entity_poly.pdbx_seq_one_letter_code
_entity_poly.pdbx_strand_id
1 'polypeptide(L)'
;MKRVQAERTTVEENEKLWTIPENWNHQLTVRETDLARYWVYRIPETNVDLKVAVPTNDRLVDAWYQVKEVGTLTAKYDDECNWDRLDELIKDARAEDWETAVVEALDEIAANGEQIEQELVEEVNLSAVGAVKAGRDVTPSFDGWIVDPWVETWHQYYTDILETVLTEQNSDADTQTDAINIVLDANVLPASPRVRLQIDDH
;
A
#
# COMPACT_ATOMS: atom_id res chain seq x y z
N MET A 1 17.23 -32.41 -24.71
CA MET A 1 16.85 -31.14 -24.04
C MET A 1 15.34 -31.16 -23.88
N LYS A 2 14.82 -31.44 -22.68
CA LYS A 2 13.37 -31.47 -22.44
C LYS A 2 12.92 -30.01 -22.31
N ARG A 3 12.27 -29.50 -23.35
CA ARG A 3 11.72 -28.15 -23.41
C ARG A 3 10.62 -28.06 -22.35
N VAL A 4 10.66 -27.01 -21.53
CA VAL A 4 9.71 -26.75 -20.44
C VAL A 4 8.28 -26.82 -20.97
N GLN A 5 7.40 -27.46 -20.22
CA GLN A 5 5.99 -27.61 -20.58
C GLN A 5 5.33 -26.23 -20.57
N ALA A 6 4.62 -25.90 -21.65
CA ALA A 6 4.02 -24.58 -21.88
C ALA A 6 2.99 -24.17 -20.82
N GLU A 7 2.49 -25.12 -20.05
CA GLU A 7 1.50 -24.91 -19.00
C GLU A 7 2.03 -25.57 -17.73
N ARG A 8 2.53 -24.75 -16.81
CA ARG A 8 2.92 -25.19 -15.48
C ARG A 8 1.99 -24.55 -14.48
N THR A 9 1.15 -25.38 -13.87
CA THR A 9 0.08 -24.96 -12.94
C THR A 9 0.50 -25.04 -11.48
N THR A 10 1.63 -25.68 -11.17
CA THR A 10 2.14 -25.90 -9.81
C THR A 10 3.65 -25.72 -9.73
N VAL A 11 4.09 -25.08 -8.64
CA VAL A 11 5.48 -24.71 -8.35
C VAL A 11 5.67 -24.76 -6.84
N GLU A 12 6.86 -25.17 -6.39
CA GLU A 12 7.23 -25.20 -4.98
C GLU A 12 8.34 -24.18 -4.67
N GLU A 13 8.44 -23.76 -3.41
CA GLU A 13 9.56 -22.93 -2.96
C GLU A 13 10.90 -23.62 -3.19
N ASN A 14 11.95 -22.81 -3.43
CA ASN A 14 13.31 -23.24 -3.74
C ASN A 14 13.48 -24.01 -5.06
N GLU A 15 12.40 -24.23 -5.82
CA GLU A 15 12.49 -24.86 -7.12
C GLU A 15 13.29 -24.00 -8.12
N LYS A 16 14.02 -24.66 -9.03
CA LYS A 16 14.78 -24.00 -10.09
C LYS A 16 14.07 -24.12 -11.43
N LEU A 17 13.76 -22.98 -12.04
CA LEU A 17 13.12 -22.86 -13.34
C LEU A 17 14.13 -22.40 -14.38
N TRP A 18 14.25 -23.15 -15.48
CA TRP A 18 15.10 -22.78 -16.61
C TRP A 18 14.56 -21.59 -17.40
N THR A 19 13.24 -21.49 -17.52
CA THR A 19 12.53 -20.36 -18.13
C THR A 19 11.23 -20.15 -17.39
N ILE A 20 10.73 -18.91 -17.45
CA ILE A 20 9.36 -18.59 -17.06
C ILE A 20 8.43 -18.93 -18.24
N PRO A 21 7.31 -19.65 -18.02
CA PRO A 21 6.30 -19.89 -19.06
C PRO A 21 5.73 -18.59 -19.63
N GLU A 22 5.51 -18.55 -20.94
CA GLU A 22 5.00 -17.35 -21.64
C GLU A 22 3.56 -16.98 -21.24
N ASN A 23 2.77 -17.95 -20.74
CA ASN A 23 1.40 -17.73 -20.29
C ASN A 23 1.33 -17.12 -18.87
N TRP A 24 2.43 -17.07 -18.12
CA TRP A 24 2.44 -16.45 -16.79
C TRP A 24 2.44 -14.92 -16.90
N ASN A 25 1.62 -14.27 -16.07
CA ASN A 25 1.48 -12.82 -16.09
C ASN A 25 2.51 -12.16 -15.17
N HIS A 26 3.46 -11.41 -15.71
CA HIS A 26 4.36 -10.59 -14.91
C HIS A 26 3.57 -9.55 -14.11
N GLN A 27 3.70 -9.58 -12.79
CA GLN A 27 3.01 -8.66 -11.88
C GLN A 27 3.90 -7.48 -11.50
N LEU A 28 5.12 -7.73 -11.03
CA LEU A 28 6.02 -6.68 -10.54
C LEU A 28 7.50 -7.06 -10.61
N THR A 29 8.36 -6.04 -10.61
CA THR A 29 9.82 -6.18 -10.45
C THR A 29 10.23 -5.60 -9.11
N VAL A 30 11.05 -6.33 -8.34
CA VAL A 30 11.65 -5.92 -7.06
C VAL A 30 13.16 -5.81 -7.22
N ARG A 31 13.77 -4.79 -6.61
CA ARG A 31 15.23 -4.67 -6.51
C ARG A 31 15.65 -4.79 -5.06
N GLU A 32 16.45 -5.80 -4.75
CA GLU A 32 17.21 -5.83 -3.50
C GLU A 32 18.60 -5.20 -3.72
N THR A 33 19.17 -4.60 -2.67
CA THR A 33 20.45 -3.90 -2.71
C THR A 33 21.55 -4.74 -3.36
N ASP A 34 22.32 -4.12 -4.26
CA ASP A 34 23.54 -4.65 -4.89
C ASP A 34 23.40 -5.98 -5.65
N LEU A 35 22.51 -5.96 -6.67
CA LEU A 35 22.44 -6.85 -7.86
C LEU A 35 21.29 -7.87 -7.86
N ALA A 36 20.69 -8.21 -6.72
CA ALA A 36 19.59 -9.16 -6.69
C ALA A 36 18.29 -8.52 -7.22
N ARG A 37 17.79 -9.04 -8.33
CA ARG A 37 16.50 -8.65 -8.91
C ARG A 37 15.52 -9.80 -8.70
N TYR A 38 14.30 -9.48 -8.31
CA TYR A 38 13.23 -10.46 -8.25
C TYR A 38 12.09 -10.02 -9.15
N TRP A 39 11.39 -11.00 -9.70
CA TRP A 39 10.16 -10.79 -10.45
C TRP A 39 9.03 -11.54 -9.77
N VAL A 40 7.85 -10.96 -9.76
CA VAL A 40 6.63 -11.65 -9.33
C VAL A 40 5.79 -11.99 -10.55
N TYR A 41 5.40 -13.25 -10.65
CA TYR A 41 4.55 -13.75 -11.73
C TYR A 41 3.29 -14.38 -11.16
N ARG A 42 2.16 -14.20 -11.87
CA ARG A 42 0.90 -14.89 -11.59
C ARG A 42 0.70 -16.03 -12.57
N ILE A 43 0.44 -17.22 -12.04
CA ILE A 43 -0.04 -18.37 -12.81
C ILE A 43 -1.54 -18.16 -13.08
N PRO A 44 -1.98 -17.97 -14.33
CA PRO A 44 -3.37 -17.64 -14.61
C PRO A 44 -4.34 -18.78 -14.27
N GLU A 45 -3.91 -20.04 -14.34
CA GLU A 45 -4.77 -21.20 -14.07
C GLU A 45 -5.11 -21.38 -12.59
N THR A 46 -4.23 -20.95 -11.68
CA THR A 46 -4.38 -21.14 -10.23
C THR A 46 -4.51 -19.85 -9.45
N ASN A 47 -4.27 -18.69 -10.09
CA ASN A 47 -4.16 -17.38 -9.44
C ASN A 47 -3.08 -17.28 -8.35
N VAL A 48 -2.11 -18.21 -8.35
CA VAL A 48 -0.96 -18.19 -7.45
C VAL A 48 0.08 -17.21 -7.97
N ASP A 49 0.61 -16.39 -7.08
CA ASP A 49 1.72 -15.49 -7.30
C ASP A 49 3.05 -16.14 -6.83
N LEU A 50 4.11 -15.90 -7.60
CA LEU A 50 5.43 -16.49 -7.40
C LEU A 50 6.49 -15.40 -7.42
N LYS A 51 7.27 -15.28 -6.35
CA LYS A 51 8.49 -14.47 -6.35
C LYS A 51 9.65 -15.31 -6.85
N VAL A 52 10.31 -14.88 -7.91
CA VAL A 52 11.48 -15.55 -8.48
C VAL A 52 12.72 -14.66 -8.44
N ALA A 53 13.85 -15.22 -8.04
CA ALA A 53 15.15 -14.56 -8.15
C ALA A 53 15.62 -14.60 -9.61
N VAL A 54 15.90 -13.43 -10.18
CA VAL A 54 16.37 -13.27 -11.55
C VAL A 54 17.89 -13.45 -11.57
N PRO A 55 18.42 -14.39 -12.37
CA PRO A 55 19.86 -14.59 -12.46
C PRO A 55 20.55 -13.36 -13.06
N THR A 56 21.66 -12.95 -12.44
CA THR A 56 22.50 -11.82 -12.88
C THR A 56 23.58 -12.21 -13.89
N ASN A 57 23.89 -13.50 -14.01
CA ASN A 57 24.89 -14.04 -14.92
C ASN A 57 24.22 -14.54 -16.22
N ASP A 58 24.73 -14.06 -17.34
CA ASP A 58 24.26 -14.24 -18.73
C ASP A 58 24.92 -15.43 -19.46
N ARG A 59 25.70 -16.25 -18.74
CA ARG A 59 26.23 -17.50 -19.31
C ARG A 59 25.09 -18.48 -19.55
N LEU A 60 24.71 -18.60 -20.82
CA LEU A 60 23.63 -19.39 -21.45
C LEU A 60 23.32 -20.80 -20.92
N VAL A 61 24.12 -21.37 -20.03
CA VAL A 61 23.99 -22.74 -19.52
C VAL A 61 23.73 -22.84 -18.00
N ASP A 62 23.91 -21.76 -17.22
CA ASP A 62 23.77 -21.79 -15.75
C ASP A 62 22.74 -20.79 -15.18
N ALA A 63 22.00 -20.09 -16.05
CA ALA A 63 21.00 -19.11 -15.62
C ALA A 63 19.64 -19.79 -15.40
N TRP A 64 19.26 -19.98 -14.13
CA TRP A 64 17.93 -20.44 -13.72
C TRP A 64 17.31 -19.43 -12.76
N TYR A 65 15.99 -19.27 -12.88
CA TYR A 65 15.16 -18.56 -11.92
C TYR A 65 14.95 -19.45 -10.70
N GLN A 66 15.25 -18.94 -9.50
CA GLN A 66 14.94 -19.67 -8.28
C GLN A 66 13.63 -19.15 -7.70
N VAL A 67 12.67 -20.04 -7.48
CA VAL A 67 11.43 -19.72 -6.78
C VAL A 67 11.77 -19.47 -5.30
N LYS A 68 11.35 -18.32 -4.79
CA LYS A 68 11.63 -17.91 -3.42
C LYS A 68 10.43 -18.06 -2.51
N GLU A 69 9.28 -17.61 -2.99
CA GLU A 69 8.02 -17.59 -2.24
C GLU A 69 6.89 -17.97 -3.21
N VAL A 70 5.89 -18.67 -2.71
CA VAL A 70 4.71 -19.13 -3.45
C VAL A 70 3.46 -18.82 -2.62
N GLY A 71 2.53 -18.03 -3.16
CA GLY A 71 1.34 -17.66 -2.40
C GLY A 71 0.49 -16.64 -3.13
N THR A 72 -0.12 -15.73 -2.38
CA THR A 72 -0.88 -14.60 -2.94
C THR A 72 -0.17 -13.29 -2.64
N LEU A 73 0.02 -12.46 -3.68
CA LEU A 73 0.53 -11.10 -3.48
C LEU A 73 -0.52 -10.25 -2.77
N THR A 74 -0.19 -9.80 -1.57
CA THR A 74 -1.00 -8.87 -0.79
C THR A 74 -0.27 -7.54 -0.63
N ALA A 75 -1.05 -6.49 -0.42
CA ALA A 75 -0.57 -5.15 -0.10
C ALA A 75 -1.36 -4.68 1.12
N LYS A 76 -0.64 -4.26 2.17
CA LYS A 76 -1.23 -3.87 3.46
C LYS A 76 -0.76 -2.48 3.84
N TYR A 77 -1.64 -1.65 4.38
CA TYR A 77 -1.30 -0.36 4.97
C TYR A 77 -0.12 -0.51 5.96
N ASP A 78 0.85 0.39 5.86
CA ASP A 78 2.09 0.37 6.66
C ASP A 78 2.52 1.79 7.07
N ASP A 79 1.55 2.55 7.55
CA ASP A 79 1.72 3.86 8.19
C ASP A 79 0.91 3.91 9.49
N GLU A 80 1.00 5.02 10.20
CA GLU A 80 0.26 5.29 11.42
C GLU A 80 -0.28 6.73 11.36
N CYS A 81 -1.51 6.93 11.80
CA CYS A 81 -2.08 8.26 11.95
C CYS A 81 -1.52 8.94 13.21
N ASN A 82 -1.20 10.22 13.12
CA ASN A 82 -0.63 11.00 14.22
C ASN A 82 -1.73 11.66 15.06
N TRP A 83 -2.52 10.84 15.75
CA TRP A 83 -3.61 11.31 16.61
C TRP A 83 -3.12 12.16 17.78
N ASP A 84 -1.93 11.88 18.32
CA ASP A 84 -1.30 12.71 19.35
C ASP A 84 -1.09 14.15 18.86
N ARG A 85 -0.76 14.34 17.58
CA ARG A 85 -0.62 15.66 16.97
C ARG A 85 -1.95 16.41 16.90
N LEU A 86 -3.05 15.70 16.62
CA LEU A 86 -4.39 16.30 16.65
C LEU A 86 -4.76 16.73 18.07
N ASP A 87 -4.48 15.88 19.06
CA ASP A 87 -4.71 16.19 20.47
C ASP A 87 -3.94 17.44 20.95
N GLU A 88 -2.69 17.59 20.51
CA GLU A 88 -1.90 18.81 20.74
C GLU A 88 -2.52 20.03 20.08
N LEU A 89 -2.93 19.89 18.82
CA LEU A 89 -3.52 20.99 18.04
C LEU A 89 -4.83 21.48 18.66
N ILE A 90 -5.68 20.57 19.15
CA ILE A 90 -6.92 20.91 19.86
C ILE A 90 -6.62 21.67 21.16
N LYS A 91 -5.58 21.27 21.90
CA LYS A 91 -5.17 21.99 23.13
C LYS A 91 -4.70 23.41 22.82
N ASP A 92 -3.89 23.56 21.77
CA ASP A 92 -3.39 24.86 21.33
C ASP A 92 -4.55 25.76 20.84
N ALA A 93 -5.47 25.22 20.04
CA ALA A 93 -6.65 25.92 19.54
C ALA A 93 -7.52 26.48 20.68
N ARG A 94 -7.73 25.70 21.75
CA ARG A 94 -8.44 26.15 22.95
C ARG A 94 -7.69 27.22 23.73
N ALA A 95 -6.36 27.13 23.80
CA ALA A 95 -5.52 28.11 24.49
C ALA A 95 -5.46 29.45 23.75
N GLU A 96 -5.57 29.40 22.42
CA GLU A 96 -5.58 30.56 21.53
C GLU A 96 -6.98 31.14 21.26
N ASP A 97 -8.02 30.60 21.90
CA ASP A 97 -9.42 31.04 21.76
C ASP A 97 -9.91 30.99 20.30
N TRP A 98 -9.57 29.89 19.59
CA TRP A 98 -10.11 29.60 18.26
C TRP A 98 -11.63 29.45 18.31
N GLU A 99 -12.28 29.54 17.15
CA GLU A 99 -13.73 29.41 17.04
C GLU A 99 -14.22 28.07 17.63
N THR A 100 -15.19 28.15 18.54
CA THR A 100 -15.72 26.98 19.27
C THR A 100 -16.19 25.88 18.34
N ALA A 101 -16.88 26.23 17.25
CA ALA A 101 -17.39 25.26 16.28
C ALA A 101 -16.25 24.46 15.60
N VAL A 102 -15.14 25.12 15.26
CA VAL A 102 -13.96 24.47 14.68
C VAL A 102 -13.29 23.55 15.70
N VAL A 103 -13.16 23.98 16.96
CA VAL A 103 -12.60 23.14 18.03
C VAL A 103 -13.48 21.91 18.28
N GLU A 104 -14.81 22.07 18.31
CA GLU A 104 -15.76 20.96 18.47
C GLU A 104 -15.69 19.97 17.29
N ALA A 105 -15.51 20.46 16.06
CA ALA A 105 -15.31 19.60 14.89
C ALA A 105 -13.98 18.82 14.97
N LEU A 106 -12.90 19.44 15.45
CA LEU A 106 -11.62 18.75 15.65
C LEU A 106 -11.72 17.70 16.77
N ASP A 107 -12.43 18.01 17.87
CA ASP A 107 -12.73 17.04 18.93
C ASP A 107 -13.49 15.83 18.40
N GLU A 108 -14.45 16.05 17.48
CA GLU A 108 -15.21 14.96 16.87
C GLU A 108 -14.31 14.06 16.01
N ILE A 109 -13.43 14.65 15.20
CA ILE A 109 -12.44 13.88 14.42
C ILE A 109 -11.57 13.04 15.36
N ALA A 110 -11.08 13.63 16.45
CA ALA A 110 -10.25 12.92 17.42
C ALA A 110 -11.01 11.78 18.12
N ALA A 111 -12.28 12.00 18.48
CA ALA A 111 -13.12 11.00 19.13
C ALA A 111 -13.40 9.78 18.22
N ASN A 112 -13.40 9.98 16.90
CA ASN A 112 -13.65 8.93 15.90
C ASN A 112 -12.37 8.43 15.23
N GLY A 113 -11.18 8.72 15.78
CA GLY A 113 -9.90 8.38 15.16
C GLY A 113 -9.74 6.89 14.82
N GLU A 114 -10.20 5.99 15.70
CA GLU A 114 -10.15 4.53 15.44
C GLU A 114 -11.00 4.14 14.23
N GLN A 115 -12.20 4.70 14.07
CA GLN A 115 -13.06 4.42 12.92
C GLN A 115 -12.44 4.96 11.63
N ILE A 116 -11.95 6.19 11.65
CA ILE A 116 -11.29 6.83 10.51
C ILE A 116 -10.10 5.98 10.05
N GLU A 117 -9.29 5.49 10.99
CA GLU A 117 -8.13 4.65 10.69
C GLU A 117 -8.54 3.28 10.14
N GLN A 118 -9.61 2.66 10.66
CA GLN A 118 -10.13 1.41 10.11
C GLN A 118 -10.62 1.59 8.67
N GLU A 119 -11.41 2.62 8.38
CA GLU A 119 -11.88 2.92 7.02
C GLU A 119 -10.72 3.20 6.06
N LEU A 120 -9.71 3.96 6.52
CA LEU A 120 -8.49 4.20 5.75
C LEU A 120 -7.74 2.90 5.43
N VAL A 121 -7.52 2.05 6.43
CA VAL A 121 -6.82 0.76 6.27
C VAL A 121 -7.55 -0.13 5.26
N GLU A 122 -8.87 -0.21 5.36
CA GLU A 122 -9.68 -1.00 4.44
C GLU A 122 -9.55 -0.51 2.99
N GLU A 123 -9.71 0.79 2.77
CA GLU A 123 -9.63 1.38 1.42
C GLU A 123 -8.23 1.24 0.82
N VAL A 124 -7.18 1.52 1.61
CA VAL A 124 -5.80 1.31 1.19
C VAL A 124 -5.57 -0.15 0.79
N ASN A 125 -5.97 -1.11 1.62
CA ASN A 125 -5.76 -2.53 1.35
C ASN A 125 -6.50 -3.02 0.10
N LEU A 126 -7.70 -2.50 -0.16
CA LEU A 126 -8.49 -2.82 -1.36
C LEU A 126 -7.83 -2.28 -2.64
N SER A 127 -7.30 -1.06 -2.58
CA SER A 127 -6.81 -0.33 -3.75
C SER A 127 -5.31 -0.57 -4.03
N ALA A 128 -4.53 -0.95 -3.03
CA ALA A 128 -3.06 -0.99 -3.09
C ALA A 128 -2.49 -1.95 -4.13
N VAL A 129 -3.01 -3.18 -4.25
CA VAL A 129 -2.50 -4.14 -5.25
C VAL A 129 -2.72 -3.63 -6.67
N GLY A 130 -3.84 -2.95 -6.92
CA GLY A 130 -4.13 -2.31 -8.20
C GLY A 130 -3.17 -1.16 -8.48
N ALA A 131 -2.96 -0.29 -7.48
CA ALA A 131 -2.05 0.84 -7.58
C ALA A 131 -0.60 0.42 -7.83
N VAL A 132 -0.11 -0.61 -7.14
CA VAL A 132 1.25 -1.15 -7.34
C VAL A 132 1.45 -1.66 -8.77
N LYS A 133 0.43 -2.29 -9.36
CA LYS A 133 0.48 -2.77 -10.75
C LYS A 133 0.38 -1.63 -11.77
N ALA A 134 -0.35 -0.57 -11.42
CA ALA A 134 -0.54 0.61 -12.28
C ALA A 134 0.65 1.59 -12.22
N GLY A 135 1.33 1.67 -11.07
CA GLY A 135 2.50 2.51 -10.80
C GLY A 135 3.72 2.06 -11.58
N ARG A 136 3.79 2.48 -12.85
CA ARG A 136 4.76 2.01 -13.86
C ARG A 136 6.25 2.15 -13.51
N ASP A 137 6.62 2.87 -12.46
CA ASP A 137 8.02 3.17 -12.14
C ASP A 137 8.42 2.93 -10.68
N VAL A 138 7.51 2.46 -9.81
CA VAL A 138 7.86 2.17 -8.41
C VAL A 138 8.43 0.76 -8.33
N THR A 139 9.76 0.67 -8.29
CA THR A 139 10.45 -0.60 -8.00
C THR A 139 10.66 -0.69 -6.50
N PRO A 140 9.96 -1.57 -5.76
CA PRO A 140 10.14 -1.71 -4.31
C PRO A 140 11.59 -2.02 -3.97
N SER A 141 12.09 -1.47 -2.86
CA SER A 141 13.46 -1.67 -2.35
C SER A 141 13.48 -2.28 -0.94
N PHE A 142 14.67 -2.48 -0.36
CA PHE A 142 15.02 -3.55 0.59
C PHE A 142 14.43 -3.51 2.01
N ASP A 143 13.87 -2.40 2.51
CA ASP A 143 13.40 -2.30 3.92
C ASP A 143 11.99 -2.87 4.16
N GLY A 144 11.71 -4.02 3.55
CA GLY A 144 10.35 -4.50 3.31
C GLY A 144 9.82 -3.91 2.01
N TRP A 145 8.88 -4.57 1.34
CA TRP A 145 8.31 -4.06 0.09
C TRP A 145 7.35 -2.90 0.37
N ILE A 146 7.79 -1.93 1.18
CA ILE A 146 7.06 -0.73 1.52
C ILE A 146 7.20 0.23 0.35
N VAL A 147 6.08 0.61 -0.22
CA VAL A 147 6.02 1.54 -1.34
C VAL A 147 4.92 2.57 -1.11
N ASP A 148 5.10 3.73 -1.74
CA ASP A 148 4.00 4.63 -2.06
C ASP A 148 3.58 4.33 -3.51
N PRO A 149 2.47 3.61 -3.73
CA PRO A 149 2.05 3.19 -5.07
C PRO A 149 1.15 4.22 -5.77
N TRP A 150 0.87 5.37 -5.15
CA TRP A 150 -0.18 6.28 -5.61
C TRP A 150 0.37 7.32 -6.60
N VAL A 151 -0.40 7.62 -7.65
CA VAL A 151 -0.04 8.63 -8.67
C VAL A 151 -0.52 10.03 -8.26
N GLU A 152 -1.55 10.08 -7.43
CA GLU A 152 -2.16 11.30 -6.89
C GLU A 152 -2.18 11.22 -5.37
N THR A 153 -2.19 12.38 -4.72
CA THR A 153 -2.30 12.47 -3.27
C THR A 153 -3.68 12.03 -2.78
N TRP A 154 -3.75 11.43 -1.60
CA TRP A 154 -4.99 10.90 -1.02
C TRP A 154 -5.94 11.96 -0.43
N HIS A 155 -5.65 13.26 -0.63
CA HIS A 155 -6.42 14.37 -0.07
C HIS A 155 -7.95 14.20 -0.23
N GLN A 156 -8.44 13.89 -1.43
CA GLN A 156 -9.89 13.74 -1.63
C GLN A 156 -10.49 12.58 -0.83
N TYR A 157 -9.80 11.43 -0.77
CA TYR A 157 -10.26 10.29 0.02
C TYR A 157 -10.30 10.61 1.52
N TYR A 158 -9.29 11.34 2.01
CA TYR A 158 -9.29 11.80 3.40
C TYR A 158 -10.42 12.78 3.68
N THR A 159 -10.66 13.73 2.77
CA THR A 159 -11.80 14.64 2.86
C THR A 159 -13.10 13.86 2.95
N ASP A 160 -13.34 12.87 2.08
CA ASP A 160 -14.59 12.09 2.07
C ASP A 160 -14.82 11.32 3.40
N ILE A 161 -13.77 10.72 3.98
CA ILE A 161 -13.84 10.02 5.28
C ILE A 161 -14.13 11.01 6.41
N LEU A 162 -13.41 12.13 6.46
CA LEU A 162 -13.57 13.13 7.52
C LEU A 162 -14.92 13.86 7.41
N GLU A 163 -15.39 14.18 6.20
CA GLU A 163 -16.72 14.75 5.95
C GLU A 163 -17.83 13.82 6.44
N THR A 164 -17.67 12.50 6.27
CA THR A 164 -18.64 11.52 6.75
C THR A 164 -18.81 11.61 8.26
N VAL A 165 -17.69 11.64 9.01
CA VAL A 165 -17.70 11.81 10.48
C VAL A 165 -18.36 13.13 10.89
N LEU A 166 -18.01 14.24 10.23
CA LEU A 166 -18.51 15.56 10.61
C LEU A 166 -19.97 15.83 10.20
N THR A 167 -20.45 15.16 9.14
CA THR A 167 -21.83 15.29 8.67
C THR A 167 -22.82 14.65 9.63
N GLU A 168 -22.43 13.57 10.31
CA GLU A 168 -23.26 12.93 11.34
C GLU A 168 -23.60 13.87 12.51
N GLN A 169 -22.78 14.91 12.74
CA GLN A 169 -22.96 15.90 13.80
C GLN A 169 -23.68 17.19 13.37
N ASN A 170 -24.09 17.34 12.10
CA ASN A 170 -24.69 18.56 11.56
C ASN A 170 -23.82 19.84 11.69
N SER A 171 -22.49 19.71 11.65
CA SER A 171 -21.61 20.87 11.49
C SER A 171 -21.88 21.57 10.15
N ASP A 172 -21.76 22.89 10.10
CA ASP A 172 -21.90 23.61 8.82
C ASP A 172 -20.69 23.38 7.91
N ALA A 173 -20.87 23.55 6.60
CA ALA A 173 -19.87 23.19 5.60
C ALA A 173 -18.56 24.00 5.70
N ASP A 174 -18.63 25.26 6.15
CA ASP A 174 -17.42 26.09 6.29
C ASP A 174 -16.59 25.58 7.47
N THR A 175 -17.24 25.31 8.62
CA THR A 175 -16.60 24.69 9.79
C THR A 175 -15.98 23.33 9.45
N GLN A 176 -16.69 22.50 8.69
CA GLN A 176 -16.18 21.19 8.27
C GLN A 176 -14.92 21.33 7.41
N THR A 177 -14.97 22.22 6.42
CA THR A 177 -13.85 22.47 5.50
C THR A 177 -12.62 22.94 6.28
N ASP A 178 -12.79 23.87 7.21
CA ASP A 178 -11.69 24.39 8.02
C ASP A 178 -11.07 23.30 8.91
N ALA A 179 -11.89 22.53 9.63
CA ALA A 179 -11.40 21.44 10.47
C ALA A 179 -10.64 20.36 9.67
N ILE A 180 -11.15 19.97 8.49
CA ILE A 180 -10.50 19.01 7.59
C ILE A 180 -9.15 19.55 7.12
N ASN A 181 -9.10 20.79 6.63
CA ASN A 181 -7.87 21.40 6.16
C ASN A 181 -6.81 21.45 7.28
N ILE A 182 -7.22 21.79 8.51
CA ILE A 182 -6.34 21.80 9.68
C ILE A 182 -5.74 20.42 9.94
N VAL A 183 -6.54 19.36 9.89
CA VAL A 183 -6.09 17.96 10.11
C VAL A 183 -5.10 17.53 9.03
N LEU A 184 -5.37 17.86 7.76
CA LEU A 184 -4.52 17.51 6.63
C LEU A 184 -3.20 18.32 6.63
N ASP A 185 -3.27 19.63 6.86
CA ASP A 185 -2.08 20.51 6.94
C ASP A 185 -1.17 20.13 8.11
N ALA A 186 -1.75 19.65 9.22
CA ALA A 186 -1.01 19.15 10.36
C ALA A 186 -0.37 17.76 10.13
N ASN A 187 -0.63 17.11 8.98
CA ASN A 187 -0.23 15.73 8.68
C ASN A 187 -0.64 14.75 9.79
N VAL A 188 -1.86 14.91 10.31
CA VAL A 188 -2.47 13.92 11.22
C VAL A 188 -2.68 12.60 10.47
N LEU A 189 -3.19 12.69 9.25
CA LEU A 189 -3.21 11.58 8.30
C LEU A 189 -1.94 11.65 7.44
N PRO A 190 -1.33 10.51 7.07
CA PRO A 190 -0.18 10.52 6.18
C PRO A 190 -0.56 11.17 4.84
N ALA A 191 0.28 12.05 4.30
CA ALA A 191 -0.02 12.71 3.01
C ALA A 191 -0.21 11.72 1.85
N SER A 192 0.43 10.56 1.96
CA SER A 192 0.33 9.44 1.04
C SER A 192 0.55 8.14 1.83
N PRO A 193 -0.43 7.24 1.90
CA PRO A 193 -0.35 6.07 2.77
C PRO A 193 0.58 5.02 2.16
N ARG A 194 1.64 4.65 2.87
CA ARG A 194 2.56 3.60 2.44
C ARG A 194 1.92 2.23 2.60
N VAL A 195 2.33 1.32 1.74
CA VAL A 195 1.84 -0.06 1.76
C VAL A 195 3.00 -1.04 1.75
N ARG A 196 2.93 -2.03 2.61
CA ARG A 196 3.81 -3.19 2.63
C ARG A 196 3.28 -4.27 1.70
N LEU A 197 4.07 -4.63 0.71
CA LEU A 197 3.79 -5.78 -0.14
C LEU A 197 4.39 -7.05 0.46
N GLN A 198 3.69 -8.18 0.30
CA GLN A 198 4.20 -9.50 0.70
C GLN A 198 3.53 -10.61 -0.11
N ILE A 199 4.17 -11.78 -0.18
CA ILE A 199 3.53 -13.01 -0.64
C ILE A 199 3.09 -13.76 0.62
N ASP A 200 1.78 -13.87 0.82
CA ASP A 200 1.21 -14.64 1.93
C ASP A 200 1.01 -16.09 1.50
N ASP A 201 1.49 -17.03 2.32
CA ASP A 201 1.28 -18.47 2.14
C ASP A 201 -0.22 -18.80 2.15
N HIS A 202 -0.59 -19.85 1.40
CA HIS A 202 -1.95 -20.41 1.38
C HIS A 202 -2.25 -21.31 2.56
#